data_AF-F2PKM0-F1
#
_entry.id   AF-F2PKM0-F1
#
_cell.length_a   1.000
_cell.length_b   1.000
_cell.length_c   1.000
_cell.angle_alpha   90.00
_cell.angle_beta   90.00
_cell.angle_gamma   90.00
#
_symmetry.space_group_name_H-M   'P 1'
#
loop_
_entity.id
_entity.type
_entity.pdbx_description
1 polymer ?
#
loop_
_entity_poly.entity_id
_entity_poly.type
_entity_poly.pdbx_seq_one_letter_code
_entity_poly.pdbx_strand_id
1 'polypeptide(L)'
;MSGHPPAIAPSAVTTLISSQPQIPPPHVALSLEILHNLEHQHQWKHLEIHEPFSLSQKQSIPLISGTPPQPIYIHPDEQAYLLEHDIPMKDIPSDREWVIPTAQGEKWTLSRLAGLHDSLPSRAEDFLPESVDLEEATKSMQEYVKLKKEKPWGGKRALLAMVNRGLGGDGTVVYYVTMEGTPKPRQN
;
A
#
# COMPACT_ATOMS: atom_id res chain seq x y z
N MET A 1 39.40 34.89 6.97
CA MET A 1 38.86 33.71 7.67
C MET A 1 37.67 33.21 6.88
N SER A 2 37.89 32.26 5.97
CA SER A 2 36.86 31.75 5.08
C SER A 2 36.19 30.55 5.75
N GLY A 3 35.06 30.78 6.42
CA GLY A 3 34.24 29.70 6.97
C GLY A 3 33.51 28.98 5.83
N HIS A 4 33.96 27.77 5.49
CA HIS A 4 33.12 26.86 4.71
C HIS A 4 31.88 26.50 5.54
N PRO A 5 30.67 26.54 4.96
CA PRO A 5 29.51 25.98 5.63
C PRO A 5 29.72 24.47 5.86
N PRO A 6 29.26 23.91 6.98
CA PRO A 6 29.35 22.47 7.21
C PRO A 6 28.60 21.73 6.09
N ALA A 7 29.24 20.69 5.54
CA ALA A 7 28.60 19.83 4.55
C ALA A 7 27.34 19.20 5.18
N ILE A 8 26.19 19.39 4.53
CA ILE A 8 24.92 18.82 4.98
C ILE A 8 25.01 17.30 4.81
N ALA A 9 24.79 16.56 5.89
CA ALA A 9 24.77 15.10 5.85
C ALA A 9 23.60 14.61 4.95
N PRO A 10 23.82 13.57 4.12
CA PRO A 10 22.77 13.02 3.27
C PRO A 10 21.63 12.44 4.11
N SER A 11 20.40 12.47 3.60
CA SER A 11 19.25 11.82 4.26
C SER A 11 19.43 10.30 4.32
N ALA A 12 18.69 9.64 5.24
CA ALA A 12 18.71 8.18 5.38
C ALA A 12 18.35 7.48 4.06
N VAL A 13 17.35 8.01 3.32
CA VAL A 13 16.95 7.54 1.99
C VAL A 13 18.06 7.70 0.97
N THR A 14 18.72 8.86 0.92
CA THR A 14 19.84 9.09 -0.01
C THR A 14 21.00 8.14 0.28
N THR A 15 21.28 7.87 1.55
CA THR A 15 22.31 6.90 1.96
C THR A 15 21.94 5.49 1.54
N LEU A 16 20.68 5.08 1.74
CA LEU A 16 20.17 3.76 1.34
C LEU A 16 20.25 3.56 -0.18
N ILE A 17 19.79 4.53 -0.98
CA ILE A 17 19.85 4.47 -2.44
C ILE A 17 21.31 4.42 -2.92
N SER A 18 22.19 5.21 -2.31
CA SER A 18 23.62 5.26 -2.67
C SER A 18 24.42 4.01 -2.23
N SER A 19 23.91 3.26 -1.25
CA SER A 19 24.51 2.01 -0.78
C SER A 19 24.26 0.81 -1.70
N GLN A 20 23.39 0.98 -2.71
CA GLN A 20 23.15 -0.05 -3.72
C GLN A 20 24.43 -0.30 -4.56
N PRO A 21 24.73 -1.56 -4.92
CA PRO A 21 25.97 -1.91 -5.61
C PRO A 21 26.10 -1.31 -7.01
N GLN A 22 24.99 -0.89 -7.62
CA GLN A 22 24.91 -0.23 -8.92
C GLN A 22 23.96 0.97 -8.79
N ILE A 23 24.14 2.00 -9.63
CA ILE A 23 23.20 3.13 -9.69
C ILE A 23 21.82 2.57 -10.08
N PRO A 24 20.82 2.62 -9.19
CA PRO A 24 19.54 1.97 -9.46
C PRO A 24 18.79 2.72 -10.56
N PRO A 25 18.07 2.01 -11.44
CA PRO A 25 17.13 2.64 -12.37
C PRO A 25 16.13 3.55 -11.63
N PRO A 26 15.59 4.61 -12.26
CA PRO A 26 14.72 5.57 -11.58
C PRO A 26 13.50 4.97 -10.87
N HIS A 27 12.93 3.90 -11.41
CA HIS A 27 11.77 3.18 -10.85
C HIS A 27 12.15 2.32 -9.63
N VAL A 28 13.36 1.77 -9.59
CA VAL A 28 13.88 1.05 -8.42
C VAL A 28 14.14 2.04 -7.29
N ALA A 29 14.82 3.16 -7.57
CA ALA A 29 15.04 4.22 -6.59
C ALA A 29 13.72 4.77 -6.01
N LEU A 30 12.70 4.95 -6.87
CA LEU A 30 11.37 5.37 -6.47
C LEU A 30 10.70 4.35 -5.53
N SER A 31 10.80 3.07 -5.87
CA SER A 31 10.19 2.00 -5.06
C SER A 31 10.87 1.87 -3.69
N LEU A 32 12.20 2.01 -3.64
CA LEU A 32 12.97 2.00 -2.39
C LEU A 32 12.62 3.21 -1.50
N GLU A 33 12.47 4.40 -2.07
CA GLU A 33 12.06 5.60 -1.35
C GLU A 33 10.68 5.43 -0.71
N ILE A 34 9.71 4.93 -1.47
CA ILE A 34 8.35 4.67 -0.97
C ILE A 34 8.34 3.55 0.06
N LEU A 35 9.09 2.46 -0.15
CA LEU A 35 9.19 1.36 0.82
C LEU A 35 9.77 1.86 2.14
N HIS A 36 10.84 2.64 2.11
CA HIS A 36 11.44 3.26 3.29
C HIS A 36 10.44 4.19 4.00
N ASN A 37 9.63 4.95 3.25
CA ASN A 37 8.56 5.77 3.83
C ASN A 37 7.49 4.93 4.53
N LEU A 38 7.01 3.86 3.88
CA LEU A 38 6.02 2.93 4.45
C LEU A 38 6.53 2.28 5.74
N GLU A 39 7.79 1.84 5.76
CA GLU A 39 8.40 1.18 6.91
C GLU A 39 8.56 2.15 8.08
N HIS A 40 9.23 3.28 7.86
CA HIS A 40 9.70 4.11 8.96
C HIS A 40 8.74 5.23 9.36
N GLN A 41 7.91 5.73 8.45
CA GLN A 41 6.92 6.77 8.77
C GLN A 41 5.54 6.20 9.02
N HIS A 42 5.14 5.15 8.29
CA HIS A 42 3.83 4.55 8.42
C HIS A 42 3.83 3.21 9.18
N GLN A 43 4.99 2.72 9.62
CA GLN A 43 5.13 1.51 10.44
C GLN A 43 4.53 0.26 9.78
N TRP A 44 4.55 0.21 8.44
CA TRP A 44 4.14 -0.98 7.71
C TRP A 44 5.11 -2.12 7.97
N LYS A 45 4.58 -3.35 7.94
CA LYS A 45 5.33 -4.57 8.13
C LYS A 45 5.22 -5.48 6.91
N HIS A 46 6.02 -6.54 6.86
CA HIS A 46 6.01 -7.54 5.79
C HIS A 46 6.16 -6.90 4.39
N LEU A 47 6.96 -5.84 4.30
CA LEU A 47 7.17 -5.07 3.07
C LEU A 47 7.99 -5.89 2.07
N GLU A 48 7.54 -5.92 0.82
CA GLU A 48 8.18 -6.63 -0.28
C GLU A 48 8.03 -5.85 -1.57
N ILE A 49 9.13 -5.71 -2.33
CA ILE A 49 9.10 -5.17 -3.70
C ILE A 49 8.93 -6.34 -4.66
N HIS A 50 7.88 -6.25 -5.47
CA HIS A 50 7.57 -7.18 -6.54
C HIS A 50 8.11 -6.62 -7.84
N GLU A 51 9.06 -7.33 -8.46
CA GLU A 51 9.66 -6.94 -9.73
C GLU A 51 8.60 -6.82 -10.86
N PRO A 52 8.87 -6.02 -11.90
CA PRO A 52 8.01 -6.01 -13.08
C PRO A 52 7.75 -7.43 -13.61
N PHE A 53 6.50 -7.66 -14.00
CA PHE A 53 6.00 -8.92 -14.55
C PHE A 53 6.02 -10.13 -13.62
N SER A 54 6.31 -9.97 -12.32
CA SER A 54 6.35 -11.08 -11.36
C SER A 54 4.95 -11.64 -11.04
N LEU A 55 3.93 -10.78 -10.95
CA LEU A 55 2.54 -11.21 -10.65
C LEU A 55 1.75 -11.50 -11.92
N SER A 56 2.01 -10.75 -13.00
CA SER A 56 1.30 -10.88 -14.27
C SER A 56 2.08 -10.23 -15.41
N GLN A 57 1.89 -10.72 -16.64
CA GLN A 57 2.45 -10.09 -17.85
C GLN A 57 1.93 -8.65 -18.09
N LYS A 58 0.83 -8.25 -17.45
CA LYS A 58 0.28 -6.89 -17.53
C LYS A 58 0.97 -5.90 -16.58
N GLN A 59 1.67 -6.39 -15.56
CA GLN A 59 2.34 -5.59 -14.54
C GLN A 59 3.70 -5.08 -15.06
N SER A 60 3.72 -3.95 -15.76
CA SER A 60 4.95 -3.42 -16.39
C SER A 60 5.85 -2.59 -15.45
N ILE A 61 5.52 -2.49 -14.17
CA ILE A 61 6.28 -1.73 -13.16
C ILE A 61 6.43 -2.52 -11.86
N PRO A 62 7.41 -2.16 -11.02
CA PRO A 62 7.47 -2.71 -9.68
C PRO A 62 6.22 -2.33 -8.88
N LEU A 63 5.79 -3.25 -8.01
CA LEU A 63 4.75 -3.01 -7.01
C LEU A 63 5.34 -3.25 -5.62
N ILE A 64 4.76 -2.63 -4.60
CA ILE A 64 5.14 -2.90 -3.21
C ILE A 64 3.93 -3.53 -2.53
N SER A 65 4.16 -4.60 -1.77
CA SER A 65 3.14 -5.18 -0.89
C SER A 65 3.56 -5.05 0.57
N GLY A 66 2.61 -4.95 1.48
CA GLY A 66 2.88 -4.98 2.91
C GLY A 66 1.60 -4.94 3.74
N THR A 67 1.75 -5.00 5.06
CA THR A 67 0.63 -4.89 6.00
C THR A 67 0.69 -3.55 6.75
N PRO A 68 -0.34 -2.71 6.65
CA PRO A 68 -0.42 -1.48 7.42
C PRO A 68 -0.71 -1.79 8.89
N PRO A 69 -0.37 -0.89 9.83
CA PRO A 69 -0.72 -1.07 11.25
C PRO A 69 -2.23 -0.95 11.53
N GLN A 70 -2.98 -0.32 10.62
CA GLN A 70 -4.43 -0.16 10.68
C GLN A 70 -5.02 -0.24 9.27
N PRO A 71 -6.28 -0.69 9.10
CA PRO A 71 -6.93 -0.72 7.80
C PRO A 71 -6.95 0.67 7.12
N ILE A 72 -6.35 0.78 5.92
CA ILE A 72 -6.29 2.05 5.19
C ILE A 72 -7.65 2.46 4.63
N TYR A 73 -8.47 1.48 4.28
CA TYR A 73 -9.83 1.69 3.79
C TYR A 73 -10.73 0.54 4.21
N ILE A 74 -11.89 0.87 4.77
CA ILE A 74 -12.98 -0.07 5.06
C ILE A 74 -14.11 0.23 4.07
N HIS A 75 -14.65 -0.82 3.44
CA HIS A 75 -15.73 -0.67 2.48
C HIS A 75 -17.03 -0.24 3.20
N PRO A 76 -17.91 0.61 2.62
CA PRO A 76 -19.13 1.06 3.31
C PRO A 76 -20.03 -0.10 3.79
N ASP A 77 -20.22 -1.12 2.95
CA ASP A 77 -21.00 -2.31 3.32
C ASP A 77 -20.30 -3.15 4.42
N GLU A 78 -18.97 -3.17 4.46
CA GLU A 78 -18.19 -3.83 5.53
C GLU A 78 -18.35 -3.04 6.83
N GLN A 79 -18.27 -1.71 6.76
CA GLN A 79 -18.48 -0.83 7.91
C GLN A 79 -19.90 -0.97 8.49
N ALA A 80 -20.92 -1.07 7.65
CA ALA A 80 -22.29 -1.32 8.09
C ALA A 80 -22.41 -2.66 8.83
N TYR A 81 -21.85 -3.73 8.26
CA TYR A 81 -21.84 -5.05 8.88
C TYR A 81 -21.14 -5.04 10.25
N LEU A 82 -19.97 -4.39 10.35
CA LEU A 82 -19.22 -4.28 11.60
C LEU A 82 -20.03 -3.55 12.68
N LEU A 83 -20.74 -2.49 12.32
CA LEU A 83 -21.61 -1.74 13.24
C LEU A 83 -22.83 -2.56 13.67
N GLU A 84 -23.48 -3.26 12.75
CA GLU A 84 -24.65 -4.11 13.03
C GLU A 84 -24.33 -5.27 13.98
N HIS A 85 -23.09 -5.76 13.95
CA HIS A 85 -22.63 -6.90 14.74
C HIS A 85 -21.77 -6.53 15.96
N ASP A 86 -21.68 -5.24 16.31
CA ASP A 86 -20.89 -4.71 17.42
C ASP A 86 -19.41 -5.14 17.37
N ILE A 87 -18.85 -5.22 16.16
CA ILE A 87 -17.44 -5.58 15.95
C ILE A 87 -16.61 -4.29 15.98
N PRO A 88 -15.73 -4.09 16.96
CA PRO A 88 -14.95 -2.87 17.06
C PRO A 88 -13.87 -2.82 15.98
N MET A 89 -13.67 -1.65 15.38
CA MET A 89 -12.75 -1.47 14.25
C MET A 89 -11.29 -1.86 14.57
N LYS A 90 -10.89 -1.72 15.83
CA LYS A 90 -9.54 -2.08 16.31
C LYS A 90 -9.26 -3.59 16.27
N ASP A 91 -10.30 -4.42 16.27
CA ASP A 91 -10.18 -5.87 16.26
C ASP A 91 -10.25 -6.40 14.81
N ILE A 92 -10.34 -5.50 13.82
CA ILE A 92 -10.32 -5.87 12.41
C ILE A 92 -8.90 -6.30 12.03
N PRO A 93 -8.72 -7.53 11.53
CA PRO A 93 -7.46 -7.97 10.94
C PRO A 93 -7.00 -7.05 9.81
N SER A 94 -5.69 -6.76 9.78
CA SER A 94 -5.10 -5.95 8.71
C SER A 94 -4.86 -6.78 7.45
N ASP A 95 -5.41 -6.32 6.34
CA ASP A 95 -5.23 -6.94 5.03
C ASP A 95 -3.84 -6.62 4.47
N ARG A 96 -3.31 -7.49 3.60
CA ARG A 96 -2.19 -7.11 2.73
C ARG A 96 -2.66 -6.01 1.78
N GLU A 97 -1.86 -4.96 1.68
CA GLU A 97 -2.11 -3.83 0.81
C GLU A 97 -1.04 -3.76 -0.28
N TRP A 98 -1.48 -3.31 -1.45
CA TRP A 98 -0.65 -3.13 -2.63
C TRP A 98 -0.42 -1.64 -2.88
N VAL A 99 0.80 -1.28 -3.24
CA VAL A 99 1.21 0.10 -3.49
C VAL A 99 1.83 0.18 -4.89
N ILE A 100 1.38 1.17 -5.65
CA ILE A 100 1.84 1.52 -6.99
C ILE A 100 2.78 2.73 -6.86
N PRO A 101 4.11 2.54 -7.02
CA PRO A 101 5.07 3.63 -7.06
C PRO A 101 4.78 4.57 -8.23
N THR A 102 4.72 5.88 -7.98
CA THR A 102 4.49 6.89 -9.01
C THR A 102 5.36 8.12 -8.78
N ALA A 103 6.02 8.60 -9.83
CA ALA A 103 6.69 9.90 -9.76
C ALA A 103 5.71 11.03 -10.08
N GLN A 104 5.84 12.19 -9.43
CA GLN A 104 5.08 13.36 -9.81
C GLN A 104 5.34 13.74 -11.28
N GLY A 105 4.27 13.95 -12.05
CA GLY A 105 4.35 14.23 -13.49
C GLY A 105 4.46 12.99 -14.36
N GLU A 106 4.51 11.77 -13.79
CA GLU A 106 4.40 10.54 -14.57
C GLU A 106 3.03 10.46 -15.27
N LYS A 107 3.06 10.13 -16.56
CA LYS A 107 1.86 10.00 -17.36
C LYS A 107 1.26 8.61 -17.20
N TRP A 108 0.01 8.57 -16.77
CA TRP A 108 -0.79 7.36 -16.65
C TRP A 108 -1.83 7.28 -17.78
N THR A 109 -1.82 6.18 -18.52
CA THR A 109 -2.97 5.82 -19.38
C THR A 109 -3.94 4.96 -18.57
N LEU A 110 -5.23 5.07 -18.88
CA LEU A 110 -6.25 4.22 -18.25
C LEU A 110 -5.96 2.73 -18.47
N SER A 111 -5.48 2.36 -19.65
CA SER A 111 -5.12 0.98 -19.98
C SER A 111 -3.99 0.44 -19.11
N ARG A 112 -2.96 1.25 -18.83
CA ARG A 112 -1.84 0.85 -17.97
C ARG A 112 -2.30 0.69 -16.53
N LEU A 113 -3.11 1.63 -16.03
CA LEU A 113 -3.64 1.57 -14.67
C LEU A 113 -4.60 0.38 -14.47
N ALA A 114 -5.51 0.15 -15.42
CA ALA A 114 -6.40 -1.01 -15.41
C ALA A 114 -5.62 -2.32 -15.49
N GLY A 115 -4.59 -2.41 -16.35
CA GLY A 115 -3.73 -3.58 -16.45
C GLY A 115 -2.97 -3.90 -15.16
N LEU A 116 -2.62 -2.88 -14.36
CA LEU A 116 -2.04 -3.09 -13.03
C LEU A 116 -3.09 -3.61 -12.05
N HIS A 117 -4.28 -3.04 -12.00
CA HIS A 117 -5.36 -3.55 -11.14
C HIS A 117 -5.71 -5.00 -11.49
N ASP A 118 -5.79 -5.33 -12.79
CA ASP A 118 -5.98 -6.71 -13.26
C ASP A 118 -4.92 -7.68 -12.72
N SER A 119 -3.68 -7.20 -12.55
CA SER A 119 -2.54 -8.02 -12.09
C SER A 119 -2.52 -8.29 -10.59
N LEU A 120 -3.26 -7.52 -9.78
CA LEU A 120 -3.27 -7.70 -8.33
C LEU A 120 -4.00 -9.00 -7.95
N PRO A 121 -3.60 -9.67 -6.86
CA PRO A 121 -4.36 -10.78 -6.30
C PRO A 121 -5.80 -10.39 -5.94
N SER A 122 -6.64 -11.40 -5.72
CA SER A 122 -7.99 -11.15 -5.22
C SER A 122 -7.95 -10.72 -3.75
N ARG A 123 -8.96 -9.95 -3.30
CA ARG A 123 -9.03 -9.53 -1.90
C ARG A 123 -9.18 -10.66 -0.89
N ALA A 124 -9.69 -11.81 -1.32
CA ALA A 124 -9.74 -12.99 -0.47
C ALA A 124 -8.35 -13.59 -0.20
N GLU A 125 -7.41 -13.46 -1.14
CA GLU A 125 -6.02 -13.93 -1.01
C GLU A 125 -5.16 -12.97 -0.17
N ASP A 126 -5.43 -11.66 -0.25
CA ASP A 126 -4.75 -10.64 0.57
C ASP A 126 -5.18 -10.67 2.05
N PHE A 127 -6.30 -11.32 2.35
CA PHE A 127 -6.83 -11.44 3.70
C PHE A 127 -6.04 -12.50 4.48
N LEU A 128 -5.40 -12.07 5.59
CA LEU A 128 -4.59 -12.92 6.45
C LEU A 128 -5.35 -13.25 7.75
N PRO A 129 -6.16 -14.33 7.78
CA PRO A 129 -6.97 -14.68 8.96
C PRO A 129 -6.10 -15.12 10.15
N GLU A 130 -4.84 -15.47 9.93
CA GLU A 130 -3.86 -15.82 10.98
C GLU A 130 -3.60 -14.69 11.97
N SER A 131 -4.02 -13.45 11.65
CA SER A 131 -3.97 -12.32 12.58
C SER A 131 -5.08 -12.33 13.64
N VAL A 132 -6.08 -13.20 13.50
CA VAL A 132 -7.20 -13.34 14.46
C VAL A 132 -7.13 -14.70 15.13
N ASP A 133 -7.11 -14.71 16.46
CA ASP A 133 -7.30 -15.95 17.21
C ASP A 133 -8.78 -16.37 17.13
N LEU A 134 -9.08 -17.24 16.16
CA LEU A 134 -10.45 -17.69 15.91
C LEU A 134 -11.02 -18.53 17.05
N GLU A 135 -10.19 -19.15 17.90
CA GLU A 135 -10.66 -19.96 19.01
C GLU A 135 -11.18 -19.10 20.17
N GLU A 136 -10.55 -17.94 20.40
CA GLU A 136 -10.97 -16.96 21.41
C GLU A 136 -11.96 -15.91 20.87
N ALA A 137 -12.10 -15.81 19.54
CA ALA A 137 -12.96 -14.84 18.89
C ALA A 137 -14.47 -15.04 19.17
N THR A 138 -15.21 -13.93 19.20
CA THR A 138 -16.68 -13.98 19.30
C THR A 138 -17.29 -14.62 18.06
N LYS A 139 -18.52 -15.15 18.20
CA LYS A 139 -19.25 -15.74 17.06
C LYS A 139 -19.40 -14.76 15.89
N SER A 140 -19.65 -13.48 16.18
CA SER A 140 -19.73 -12.42 15.17
C SER A 140 -18.42 -12.24 14.41
N MET A 141 -17.28 -12.29 15.10
CA MET A 141 -15.95 -12.17 14.49
C MET A 141 -15.61 -13.41 13.64
N GLN A 142 -15.95 -14.60 14.11
CA GLN A 142 -15.78 -15.83 13.32
C GLN A 142 -16.60 -15.79 12.02
N GLU A 143 -17.84 -15.30 12.09
CA GLU A 143 -18.70 -15.12 10.92
C GLU A 143 -18.17 -14.04 9.97
N TYR A 144 -17.69 -12.91 10.51
CA TYR A 144 -17.02 -11.86 9.74
C TYR A 144 -15.82 -12.39 8.96
N VAL A 145 -14.92 -13.13 9.61
CA VAL A 145 -13.72 -13.72 8.98
C VAL A 145 -14.12 -14.69 7.85
N LYS A 146 -15.14 -15.51 8.09
CA LYS A 146 -15.68 -16.43 7.07
C LYS A 146 -16.25 -15.66 5.87
N LEU A 147 -17.10 -14.66 6.13
CA LEU A 147 -17.75 -13.87 5.09
C LEU A 147 -16.73 -13.09 4.25
N LYS A 148 -15.73 -12.48 4.89
CA LYS A 148 -14.65 -11.75 4.22
C LYS A 148 -13.84 -12.64 3.26
N LYS A 149 -13.63 -13.90 3.62
CA LYS A 149 -12.93 -14.89 2.80
C LYS A 149 -13.78 -15.41 1.63
N GLU A 150 -15.05 -15.69 1.86
CA GLU A 150 -15.95 -16.23 0.83
C GLU A 150 -16.42 -15.16 -0.16
N LYS A 151 -16.67 -13.95 0.35
CA LYS A 151 -17.21 -12.82 -0.42
C LYS A 151 -16.60 -11.52 0.10
N PRO A 152 -15.37 -11.18 -0.31
CA PRO A 152 -14.73 -9.94 0.10
C PRO A 152 -15.58 -8.74 -0.31
N TRP A 153 -15.63 -7.74 0.56
CA TRP A 153 -16.27 -6.46 0.25
C TRP A 153 -15.39 -5.63 -0.69
N GLY A 154 -16.01 -5.11 -1.75
CA GLY A 154 -15.31 -4.29 -2.74
C GLY A 154 -14.50 -5.09 -3.76
N GLY A 155 -13.91 -4.37 -4.71
CA GLY A 155 -13.01 -4.93 -5.72
C GLY A 155 -11.54 -4.88 -5.30
N LYS A 156 -10.64 -5.14 -6.26
CA LYS A 156 -9.21 -4.96 -6.07
C LYS A 156 -8.91 -3.49 -5.75
N ARG A 157 -7.97 -3.24 -4.84
CA ARG A 157 -7.50 -1.88 -4.52
C ARG A 157 -5.99 -1.83 -4.37
N ALA A 158 -5.43 -0.66 -4.63
CA ALA A 158 -4.05 -0.34 -4.39
C ALA A 158 -3.89 1.14 -4.02
N LEU A 159 -2.82 1.45 -3.27
CA LEU A 159 -2.41 2.81 -2.97
C LEU A 159 -1.50 3.33 -4.09
N LEU A 160 -1.90 4.41 -4.75
CA LEU A 160 -1.02 5.15 -5.63
C LEU A 160 -0.13 6.06 -4.76
N ALA A 161 1.14 5.69 -4.62
CA ALA A 161 2.12 6.43 -3.82
C ALA A 161 2.94 7.36 -4.73
N MET A 162 2.68 8.66 -4.62
CA MET A 162 3.28 9.68 -5.46
C MET A 162 4.41 10.40 -4.72
N VAL A 163 5.62 10.36 -5.28
CA VAL A 163 6.77 11.12 -4.77
C VAL A 163 6.92 12.44 -5.51
N ASN A 164 7.04 13.55 -4.77
CA ASN A 164 7.38 14.85 -5.33
C ASN A 164 8.90 14.96 -5.56
N ARG A 165 9.33 15.08 -6.83
CA ARG A 165 10.75 15.20 -7.23
C ARG A 165 11.17 16.60 -7.66
N GLY A 166 10.30 17.62 -7.53
CA GLY A 166 10.60 18.99 -7.97
C GLY A 166 11.36 19.82 -6.92
N LEU A 167 12.50 20.41 -7.33
CA LEU A 167 13.26 21.48 -6.66
C LEU A 167 13.55 21.28 -5.15
N GLY A 168 14.55 20.44 -4.84
CA GLY A 168 15.13 20.36 -3.48
C GLY A 168 14.30 19.55 -2.47
N GLY A 169 13.75 18.43 -2.96
CA GLY A 169 12.71 17.62 -2.31
C GLY A 169 12.92 17.30 -0.83
N ASP A 170 11.84 17.45 -0.09
CA ASP A 170 11.67 16.96 1.28
C ASP A 170 11.27 15.48 1.35
N GLY A 171 11.24 14.77 0.21
CA GLY A 171 10.88 13.35 0.15
C GLY A 171 9.41 13.07 0.49
N THR A 172 8.53 14.06 0.33
CA THR A 172 7.09 13.88 0.60
C THR A 172 6.49 12.83 -0.33
N VAL A 173 5.83 11.84 0.28
CA VAL A 173 5.03 10.82 -0.40
C VAL A 173 3.56 11.07 -0.13
N VAL A 174 2.75 11.15 -1.20
CA VAL A 174 1.29 11.29 -1.10
C VAL A 174 0.63 9.98 -1.52
N TYR A 175 -0.28 9.47 -0.71
CA TYR A 175 -0.98 8.20 -0.96
C TYR A 175 -2.44 8.45 -1.37
N TYR A 176 -2.84 7.90 -2.51
CA TYR A 176 -4.23 7.89 -2.96
C TYR A 176 -4.77 6.46 -3.00
N VAL A 177 -5.94 6.22 -2.41
CA VAL A 177 -6.63 4.93 -2.56
C VAL A 177 -7.24 4.85 -3.95
N THR A 178 -6.83 3.85 -4.73
CA THR A 178 -7.41 3.53 -6.04
C THR A 178 -8.07 2.16 -5.96
N MET A 179 -9.26 2.02 -6.53
CA MET A 179 -10.07 0.80 -6.43
C MET A 179 -10.74 0.50 -7.76
N GLU A 180 -10.95 -0.78 -8.03
CA GLU A 180 -11.81 -1.24 -9.10
C GLU A 180 -13.29 -1.03 -8.75
N GLY A 181 -14.07 -0.52 -9.71
CA GLY A 181 -15.51 -0.33 -9.58
C GLY A 181 -15.94 1.10 -9.23
N THR A 182 -17.24 1.27 -8.96
CA THR A 182 -17.81 2.58 -8.62
C THR A 182 -17.68 2.83 -7.12
N PRO A 183 -17.07 3.93 -6.68
CA PRO A 183 -17.02 4.26 -5.25
C PRO A 183 -18.44 4.45 -4.74
N LYS A 184 -18.85 3.64 -3.75
CA LYS A 184 -20.15 3.82 -3.09
C LYS A 184 -20.11 5.08 -2.23
N PRO A 185 -21.16 5.94 -2.28
CA PRO A 185 -21.22 7.11 -1.42
C PRO A 185 -21.22 6.68 0.04
N ARG A 186 -20.33 7.27 0.85
CA ARG A 186 -20.39 7.14 2.29
C ARG A 186 -21.60 7.94 2.77
N GLN A 187 -22.58 7.30 3.38
CA GLN A 187 -23.56 7.99 4.18
C GLN A 187 -22.86 8.40 5.48
N ASN A 188 -22.67 9.71 5.66
CA ASN A 188 -22.19 10.28 6.91
C ASN A 188 -23.36 10.47 7.87
#